data_AF-A0A7J9CCR1-F1
#
_entry.id   AF-A0A7J9CCR1-F1
#
_cell.length_a   1.000
_cell.length_b   1.000
_cell.length_c   1.000
_cell.angle_alpha   90.00
_cell.angle_beta   90.00
_cell.angle_gamma   90.00
#
_symmetry.space_group_name_H-M   'P 1'
#
loop_
_entity.id
_entity.type
_entity.pdbx_description
1 polymer ?
#
loop_
_entity_poly.entity_id
_entity_poly.type
_entity_poly.pdbx_seq_one_letter_code
_entity_poly.pdbx_strand_id
1 'polypeptide(L)'
;MLSLYPKTLSPSPFNLTSSLIPKKPSISSPSLYVNSTTCCQPNQITERGILFDTGDTFFRHESATGRDLGVLSAALYKQSKGQLRVLDAMCGCGIRSLRYLVESKADFVLANDANESHRRVILDNLAQVERLEGEKKRWVVTHCEANRILTDCYLQRDYFDYIDLDSFGSDSSFFLRAAFSSLKLDGLVYVTSTDGYSSGGHRPFHSLSAFGAYVRPMPYANELGLRILIGGAVREASVLGYRVTPLFSYYSYHGPVFRVLLRMNRGKLPEKRDYGFICYCNRCGNSQAVSWDELGQIRCPCNNSTKDAASLVVSGPLWTGPLHSGAYIMEMLNLAEQWGWVGKDAGTGLEKLLKRMLEESDPRLPFGYIKLDEVASRAQTNTPSISTIMSSLHKVFYFYVLLYSQAFELQLRRKGCVLLLKTVYCLAEYLIQYTQAGDFLQVEEILNDSRNMGMFVSWLKTSNEVTVLFMLQEGYAASRSHIAHNAIKTDCPMAGCIRIAKKIHGC
;
A
#
# COMPACT_ATOMS: atom_id res chain seq x y z
N MET A 1 17.18 -40.33 32.31
CA MET A 1 16.36 -41.25 31.49
C MET A 1 14.96 -40.69 31.39
N LEU A 2 14.53 -40.32 30.18
CA LEU A 2 13.17 -40.42 29.64
C LEU A 2 13.23 -39.82 28.23
N SER A 3 13.45 -40.68 27.24
CA SER A 3 13.50 -40.34 25.83
C SER A 3 12.09 -40.14 25.29
N LEU A 4 11.84 -39.00 24.64
CA LEU A 4 10.64 -38.79 23.84
C LEU A 4 11.04 -38.90 22.36
N TYR A 5 10.63 -40.00 21.74
CA TYR A 5 10.74 -40.26 20.31
C TYR A 5 9.79 -39.35 19.51
N PRO A 6 10.15 -38.92 18.28
CA PRO A 6 9.27 -38.19 17.38
C PRO A 6 8.27 -39.12 16.68
N LYS A 7 7.00 -38.71 16.59
CA LYS A 7 5.95 -39.40 15.83
C LYS A 7 6.17 -39.22 14.33
N THR A 8 6.33 -40.33 13.63
CA THR A 8 6.39 -40.45 12.17
C THR A 8 5.00 -40.27 11.54
N LEU A 9 4.94 -39.46 10.48
CA LEU A 9 3.78 -39.30 9.59
C LEU A 9 3.57 -40.58 8.77
N SER A 10 2.35 -41.13 8.79
CA SER A 10 1.95 -42.27 7.94
C SER A 10 1.38 -41.79 6.60
N PRO A 11 1.74 -42.41 5.46
CA PRO A 11 1.17 -42.10 4.15
C PRO A 11 -0.17 -42.84 3.94
N SER A 12 -1.20 -42.11 3.51
CA SER A 12 -2.49 -42.69 3.11
C SER A 12 -2.40 -43.34 1.71
N PRO A 13 -2.86 -44.58 1.49
CA PRO A 13 -2.94 -45.16 0.17
C PRO A 13 -4.29 -44.84 -0.50
N PHE A 14 -4.22 -44.40 -1.76
CA PHE A 14 -5.33 -44.44 -2.70
C PHE A 14 -5.87 -45.86 -2.83
N ASN A 15 -7.20 -46.02 -2.78
CA ASN A 15 -7.88 -47.20 -3.33
C ASN A 15 -9.17 -46.77 -4.03
N LEU A 16 -9.22 -47.03 -5.34
CA LEU A 16 -10.44 -47.06 -6.14
C LEU A 16 -11.32 -48.22 -5.68
N THR A 17 -12.60 -47.98 -5.44
CA THR A 17 -13.64 -49.02 -5.57
C THR A 17 -14.88 -48.48 -6.27
N SER A 18 -15.35 -49.31 -7.19
CA SER A 18 -16.46 -49.13 -8.10
C SER A 18 -17.83 -49.35 -7.45
N SER A 19 -18.85 -48.83 -8.14
CA SER A 19 -20.27 -49.21 -8.14
C SER A 19 -21.15 -48.69 -6.99
N LEU A 20 -22.19 -47.92 -7.34
CA LEU A 20 -23.56 -48.42 -7.43
C LEU A 20 -24.50 -47.31 -7.94
N ILE A 21 -25.26 -47.67 -8.97
CA ILE A 21 -26.31 -46.88 -9.65
C ILE A 21 -27.55 -46.79 -8.75
N PRO A 22 -28.21 -45.62 -8.66
CA PRO A 22 -29.64 -45.55 -8.36
C PRO A 22 -30.49 -45.14 -9.58
N LYS A 23 -31.70 -45.70 -9.60
CA LYS A 23 -32.68 -45.80 -10.70
C LYS A 23 -33.37 -44.47 -11.05
N LYS A 24 -33.75 -44.35 -12.33
CA LYS A 24 -34.72 -43.38 -12.88
C LYS A 24 -36.13 -43.55 -12.28
N PRO A 25 -36.92 -42.47 -12.21
CA PRO A 25 -38.35 -42.50 -12.48
C PRO A 25 -38.68 -41.80 -13.81
N SER A 26 -39.82 -42.19 -14.37
CA SER A 26 -40.25 -41.97 -15.76
C SER A 26 -41.50 -41.07 -15.85
N ILE A 27 -41.66 -40.45 -17.03
CA ILE A 27 -42.91 -39.95 -17.65
C ILE A 27 -43.38 -38.53 -17.27
N SER A 28 -43.27 -37.59 -18.20
CA SER A 28 -44.37 -37.14 -19.08
C SER A 28 -43.96 -35.90 -19.88
N SER A 29 -44.21 -35.93 -21.18
CA SER A 29 -44.11 -34.79 -22.11
C SER A 29 -45.41 -34.01 -22.16
N PRO A 30 -45.34 -32.68 -22.28
CA PRO A 30 -46.29 -31.95 -23.10
C PRO A 30 -45.57 -31.19 -24.22
N SER A 31 -46.14 -31.32 -25.41
CA SER A 31 -45.85 -30.59 -26.63
C SER A 31 -46.30 -29.12 -26.57
N LEU A 32 -45.72 -28.33 -27.48
CA LEU A 32 -46.14 -26.99 -27.97
C LEU A 32 -45.64 -25.81 -27.12
N TYR A 33 -44.77 -24.96 -27.68
CA TYR A 33 -45.09 -23.86 -28.59
C TYR A 33 -43.78 -23.16 -28.98
N VAL A 34 -43.55 -22.99 -30.27
CA VAL A 34 -42.52 -22.10 -30.81
C VAL A 34 -43.00 -20.67 -30.53
N ASN A 35 -42.36 -19.99 -29.58
CA ASN A 35 -42.44 -18.54 -29.47
C ASN A 35 -41.02 -17.98 -29.54
N SER A 36 -40.79 -17.19 -30.57
CA SER A 36 -39.61 -16.34 -30.73
C SER A 36 -39.59 -15.32 -29.60
N THR A 37 -38.80 -15.59 -28.57
CA THR A 37 -38.42 -14.59 -27.58
C THR A 37 -36.91 -14.49 -27.58
N THR A 38 -36.44 -13.26 -27.81
CA THR A 38 -35.07 -12.78 -27.64
C THR A 38 -34.39 -13.47 -26.46
N CYS A 39 -33.45 -14.37 -26.75
CA CYS A 39 -32.65 -15.06 -25.75
C CYS A 39 -31.58 -14.09 -25.23
N CYS A 40 -31.95 -13.26 -24.25
CA CYS A 40 -30.96 -12.61 -23.40
C CYS A 40 -30.30 -13.71 -22.57
N GLN A 41 -29.07 -14.08 -22.93
CA GLN A 41 -28.25 -15.06 -22.20
C GLN A 41 -28.02 -14.53 -20.76
N PRO A 42 -28.28 -15.31 -19.71
CA PRO A 42 -28.39 -14.81 -18.33
C PRO A 42 -27.08 -14.30 -17.68
N ASN A 43 -25.93 -14.37 -18.37
CA ASN A 43 -24.60 -14.11 -17.79
C ASN A 43 -23.76 -13.04 -18.54
N GLN A 44 -24.39 -12.26 -19.43
CA GLN A 44 -23.68 -11.17 -20.11
C GLN A 44 -23.54 -9.94 -19.23
N ILE A 45 -22.30 -9.47 -19.07
CA ILE A 45 -21.92 -8.31 -18.27
C ILE A 45 -21.19 -7.31 -19.15
N THR A 46 -21.35 -6.02 -18.87
CA THR A 46 -20.57 -4.96 -19.53
C THR A 46 -19.63 -4.29 -18.54
N GLU A 47 -18.36 -4.17 -18.90
CA GLU A 47 -17.36 -3.42 -18.16
C GLU A 47 -16.62 -2.48 -19.10
N ARG A 48 -16.60 -1.17 -18.79
CA ARG A 48 -15.98 -0.12 -19.63
C ARG A 48 -16.41 -0.15 -21.11
N GLY A 49 -17.65 -0.57 -21.38
CA GLY A 49 -18.22 -0.67 -22.73
C GLY A 49 -17.92 -1.99 -23.46
N ILE A 50 -17.19 -2.91 -22.83
CA ILE A 50 -16.91 -4.25 -23.36
C ILE A 50 -17.94 -5.22 -22.79
N LEU A 51 -18.71 -5.85 -23.68
CA LEU A 51 -19.65 -6.91 -23.35
C LEU A 51 -18.91 -8.25 -23.28
N PHE A 52 -19.14 -9.06 -22.25
CA PHE A 52 -18.56 -10.38 -22.12
C PHE A 52 -19.49 -11.32 -21.36
N ASP A 53 -19.32 -12.62 -21.54
CA ASP A 53 -20.05 -13.65 -20.82
C ASP A 53 -19.19 -14.22 -19.69
N THR A 54 -19.75 -14.34 -18.49
CA THR A 54 -19.05 -15.00 -17.38
C THR A 54 -19.23 -16.52 -17.41
N GLY A 55 -20.27 -17.04 -18.06
CA GLY A 55 -20.65 -18.45 -17.94
C GLY A 55 -20.71 -18.89 -16.47
N ASP A 56 -20.17 -20.08 -16.19
CA ASP A 56 -20.02 -20.62 -14.82
C ASP A 56 -18.67 -20.24 -14.17
N THR A 57 -17.90 -19.32 -14.78
CA THR A 57 -16.59 -18.94 -14.26
C THR A 57 -16.72 -17.96 -13.11
N PHE A 58 -15.67 -17.87 -12.29
CA PHE A 58 -15.63 -16.90 -11.21
C PHE A 58 -15.44 -15.48 -11.75
N PHE A 59 -16.33 -14.57 -11.35
CA PHE A 59 -16.24 -13.15 -11.65
C PHE A 59 -16.67 -12.29 -10.46
N ARG A 60 -15.98 -11.15 -10.26
CA ARG A 60 -16.31 -10.15 -9.22
C ARG A 60 -16.37 -8.75 -9.82
N HIS A 61 -17.50 -8.07 -9.65
CA HIS A 61 -17.70 -6.68 -10.08
C HIS A 61 -16.84 -5.70 -9.29
N GLU A 62 -16.64 -5.95 -7.99
CA GLU A 62 -15.86 -5.10 -7.07
C GLU A 62 -14.36 -5.05 -7.44
N SER A 63 -13.91 -5.95 -8.31
CA SER A 63 -12.55 -5.97 -8.84
C SER A 63 -12.36 -5.09 -10.08
N ALA A 64 -13.39 -4.39 -10.56
CA ALA A 64 -13.32 -3.52 -11.74
C ALA A 64 -12.22 -2.46 -11.61
N THR A 65 -12.12 -1.76 -10.49
CA THR A 65 -11.05 -0.78 -10.24
C THR A 65 -9.66 -1.40 -10.31
N GLY A 66 -9.49 -2.64 -9.84
CA GLY A 66 -8.22 -3.35 -9.95
C GLY A 66 -7.87 -3.72 -11.38
N ARG A 67 -8.87 -4.06 -12.20
CA ARG A 67 -8.69 -4.30 -13.65
C ARG A 67 -8.37 -3.00 -14.38
N ASP A 68 -9.05 -1.89 -14.05
CA ASP A 68 -8.77 -0.56 -14.61
C ASP A 68 -7.31 -0.14 -14.37
N LEU A 69 -6.81 -0.30 -13.15
CA LEU A 69 -5.41 -0.01 -12.83
C LEU A 69 -4.42 -0.88 -13.62
N GLY A 70 -4.74 -2.17 -13.78
CA GLY A 70 -3.94 -3.09 -14.60
C GLY A 70 -3.87 -2.62 -16.06
N VAL A 71 -5.02 -2.33 -16.67
CA VAL A 71 -5.12 -1.86 -18.07
C VAL A 71 -4.37 -0.55 -18.29
N LEU A 72 -4.58 0.44 -17.41
CA LEU A 72 -3.88 1.73 -17.50
C LEU A 72 -2.37 1.51 -17.46
N SER A 73 -1.89 0.64 -16.58
CA SER A 73 -0.47 0.37 -16.45
C SER A 73 0.13 -0.38 -17.65
N ALA A 74 -0.59 -1.34 -18.22
CA ALA A 74 -0.17 -2.03 -19.43
C ALA A 74 -0.15 -1.06 -20.63
N ALA A 75 -1.13 -0.16 -20.73
CA ALA A 75 -1.19 0.85 -21.78
C ALA A 75 -0.03 1.86 -21.69
N LEU A 76 0.32 2.33 -20.48
CA LEU A 76 1.49 3.18 -20.27
C LEU A 76 2.78 2.46 -20.67
N TYR A 77 2.93 1.18 -20.31
CA TYR A 77 4.08 0.40 -20.74
C TYR A 77 4.19 0.33 -22.27
N LYS A 78 3.08 0.06 -22.96
CA LYS A 78 3.01 0.04 -24.42
C LYS A 78 3.38 1.39 -25.04
N GLN A 79 2.89 2.51 -24.48
CA GLN A 79 3.23 3.86 -24.95
C GLN A 79 4.73 4.17 -24.77
N SER A 80 5.33 3.70 -23.68
CA SER A 80 6.75 3.93 -23.37
C SER A 80 7.69 3.05 -24.20
N LYS A 81 7.36 1.77 -24.42
CA LYS A 81 8.27 0.78 -25.02
C LYS A 81 7.93 0.42 -26.46
N GLY A 82 6.74 0.77 -26.94
CA GLY A 82 6.28 0.47 -28.29
C GLY A 82 5.83 -0.97 -28.54
N GLN A 83 6.11 -1.91 -27.63
CA GLN A 83 5.66 -3.31 -27.67
C GLN A 83 5.09 -3.75 -26.32
N LEU A 84 4.10 -4.65 -26.35
CA LEU A 84 3.44 -5.20 -25.17
C LEU A 84 2.98 -6.63 -25.44
N ARG A 85 3.70 -7.59 -24.86
CA ARG A 85 3.27 -8.99 -24.74
C ARG A 85 2.80 -9.26 -23.33
N VAL A 86 1.55 -9.71 -23.16
CA VAL A 86 0.94 -9.97 -21.86
C VAL A 86 0.73 -11.46 -21.65
N LEU A 87 1.02 -11.95 -20.44
CA LEU A 87 0.59 -13.26 -19.97
C LEU A 87 -0.40 -13.05 -18.82
N ASP A 88 -1.64 -13.50 -19.02
CA ASP A 88 -2.68 -13.55 -18.01
C ASP A 88 -2.75 -14.98 -17.47
N ALA A 89 -2.14 -15.23 -16.30
CA ALA A 89 -1.83 -16.58 -15.85
C ALA A 89 -3.06 -17.36 -15.35
N MET A 90 -4.09 -16.63 -14.88
CA MET A 90 -5.31 -17.16 -14.28
C MET A 90 -6.48 -16.29 -14.73
N CYS A 91 -6.87 -16.44 -15.99
CA CYS A 91 -7.71 -15.46 -16.68
C CYS A 91 -9.21 -15.55 -16.36
N GLY A 92 -9.70 -16.65 -15.76
CA GLY A 92 -11.11 -16.83 -15.42
C GLY A 92 -12.00 -16.81 -16.67
N CYS A 93 -12.92 -15.85 -16.76
CA CYS A 93 -13.70 -15.60 -17.99
C CYS A 93 -12.89 -14.99 -19.14
N GLY A 94 -11.64 -14.58 -18.92
CA GLY A 94 -10.80 -13.92 -19.92
C GLY A 94 -11.00 -12.40 -20.03
N ILE A 95 -11.75 -11.77 -19.12
CA ILE A 95 -12.04 -10.33 -19.20
C ILE A 95 -10.77 -9.47 -19.13
N ARG A 96 -9.78 -9.82 -18.30
CA ARG A 96 -8.51 -9.07 -18.24
C ARG A 96 -7.76 -9.15 -19.56
N SER A 97 -7.59 -10.37 -20.06
CA SER A 97 -7.01 -10.62 -21.38
C SER A 97 -7.69 -9.81 -22.49
N LEU A 98 -9.03 -9.79 -22.51
CA LEU A 98 -9.80 -9.02 -23.48
C LEU A 98 -9.55 -7.51 -23.35
N ARG A 99 -9.56 -6.98 -22.12
CA ARG A 99 -9.28 -5.57 -21.86
C ARG A 99 -7.84 -5.17 -22.22
N TYR A 100 -6.85 -6.02 -21.97
CA TYR A 100 -5.48 -5.79 -22.41
C TYR A 100 -5.36 -5.73 -23.94
N LEU A 101 -6.12 -6.56 -24.67
CA LEU A 101 -6.14 -6.55 -26.13
C LEU A 101 -6.81 -5.30 -26.72
N VAL A 102 -7.94 -4.88 -26.14
CA VAL A 102 -8.81 -3.81 -26.67
C VAL A 102 -8.35 -2.43 -26.17
N GLU A 103 -8.22 -2.27 -24.85
CA GLU A 103 -7.96 -0.98 -24.20
C GLU A 103 -6.46 -0.65 -24.19
N SER A 104 -5.61 -1.60 -23.75
CA SER A 104 -4.14 -1.40 -23.73
C SER A 104 -3.47 -1.60 -25.09
N LYS A 105 -4.20 -2.09 -26.10
CA LYS A 105 -3.67 -2.41 -27.44
C LYS A 105 -2.44 -3.33 -27.39
N ALA A 106 -2.48 -4.36 -26.54
CA ALA A 106 -1.42 -5.37 -26.47
C ALA A 106 -1.19 -6.04 -27.82
N ASP A 107 0.06 -6.25 -28.20
CA ASP A 107 0.41 -6.91 -29.47
C ASP A 107 0.06 -8.40 -29.40
N PHE A 108 0.28 -9.00 -28.23
CA PHE A 108 0.04 -10.40 -27.95
C PHE A 108 -0.47 -10.60 -26.52
N VAL A 109 -1.47 -11.47 -26.35
CA VAL A 109 -1.94 -11.93 -25.04
C VAL A 109 -1.98 -13.46 -24.99
N LEU A 110 -1.25 -14.04 -24.04
CA LEU A 110 -1.40 -15.44 -23.65
C LEU A 110 -2.37 -15.52 -22.46
N ALA A 111 -3.58 -15.99 -22.72
CA ALA A 111 -4.63 -16.17 -21.73
C ALA A 111 -4.62 -17.62 -21.22
N ASN A 112 -4.29 -17.82 -19.95
CA ASN A 112 -4.21 -19.14 -19.35
C ASN A 112 -5.23 -19.30 -18.21
N ASP A 113 -5.90 -20.46 -18.16
CA ASP A 113 -6.70 -20.86 -17.00
C ASP A 113 -6.58 -22.37 -16.76
N ALA A 114 -6.28 -22.78 -15.53
CA ALA A 114 -6.07 -24.20 -15.23
C ALA A 114 -7.31 -25.07 -15.47
N ASN A 115 -8.51 -24.48 -15.46
CA ASN A 115 -9.75 -25.20 -15.69
C ASN A 115 -10.13 -25.21 -17.18
N GLU A 116 -10.00 -26.39 -17.78
CA GLU A 116 -10.39 -26.66 -19.17
C GLU A 116 -11.87 -26.36 -19.46
N SER A 117 -12.76 -26.44 -18.46
CA SER A 117 -14.19 -26.14 -18.66
C SER A 117 -14.45 -24.68 -19.02
N HIS A 118 -13.52 -23.77 -18.69
CA HIS A 118 -13.62 -22.34 -19.02
C HIS A 118 -13.25 -22.04 -20.48
N ARG A 119 -12.68 -23.02 -21.22
CA ARG A 119 -12.19 -22.84 -22.60
C ARG A 119 -13.21 -22.14 -23.50
N ARG A 120 -14.46 -22.61 -23.48
CA ARG A 120 -15.50 -22.08 -24.37
C ARG A 120 -15.77 -20.61 -24.08
N VAL A 121 -15.96 -20.26 -22.81
CA VAL A 121 -16.23 -18.89 -22.36
C VAL A 121 -15.07 -17.95 -22.73
N ILE A 122 -13.83 -18.37 -22.46
CA ILE A 122 -12.64 -17.57 -22.76
C ILE A 122 -12.52 -17.34 -24.27
N LEU A 123 -12.69 -18.39 -25.09
CA LEU A 123 -12.62 -18.27 -26.55
C LEU A 123 -13.72 -17.39 -27.11
N ASP A 124 -14.95 -17.52 -26.61
CA ASP A 124 -16.09 -16.73 -27.07
C ASP A 124 -15.92 -15.24 -26.74
N ASN A 125 -15.40 -14.94 -25.55
CA ASN A 125 -15.08 -13.57 -25.15
C ASN A 125 -13.95 -12.97 -25.99
N LEU A 126 -12.87 -13.72 -26.22
CA LEU A 126 -11.71 -13.25 -27.00
C LEU A 126 -11.99 -13.20 -28.52
N ALA A 127 -12.98 -13.93 -29.02
CA ALA A 127 -13.39 -13.92 -30.43
C ALA A 127 -13.87 -12.53 -30.91
N GLN A 128 -14.20 -11.63 -29.98
CA GLN A 128 -14.49 -10.22 -30.28
C GLN A 128 -13.27 -9.48 -30.86
N VAL A 129 -12.06 -10.03 -30.68
CA VAL A 129 -10.82 -9.50 -31.22
C VAL A 129 -10.32 -10.41 -32.34
N GLU A 130 -10.09 -9.84 -33.52
CA GLU A 130 -9.64 -10.58 -34.70
C GLU A 130 -8.40 -11.42 -34.40
N ARG A 131 -8.53 -12.72 -34.62
CA ARG A 131 -7.45 -13.68 -34.46
C ARG A 131 -6.67 -13.75 -35.77
N LEU A 132 -5.61 -12.95 -35.87
CA LEU A 132 -4.68 -13.04 -36.98
C LEU A 132 -4.01 -14.43 -37.02
N GLU A 133 -3.76 -14.94 -38.22
CA GLU A 133 -3.14 -16.24 -38.44
C GLU A 133 -1.59 -16.18 -38.47
N GLY A 134 -0.95 -17.35 -38.36
CA GLY A 134 0.51 -17.47 -38.44
C GLY A 134 1.25 -16.86 -37.24
N GLU A 135 2.37 -16.18 -37.51
CA GLU A 135 3.21 -15.52 -36.49
C GLU A 135 2.60 -14.22 -35.95
N LYS A 136 1.51 -13.72 -36.55
CA LYS A 136 0.85 -12.47 -36.17
C LYS A 136 -0.30 -12.65 -35.16
N LYS A 137 -0.47 -13.85 -34.60
CA LYS A 137 -1.54 -14.14 -33.63
C LYS A 137 -1.56 -13.08 -32.54
N ARG A 138 -2.72 -12.46 -32.33
CA ARG A 138 -2.93 -11.49 -31.26
C ARG A 138 -3.16 -12.13 -29.91
N TRP A 139 -3.69 -13.36 -29.88
CA TRP A 139 -3.95 -14.06 -28.64
C TRP A 139 -3.88 -15.58 -28.78
N VAL A 140 -3.56 -16.24 -27.67
CA VAL A 140 -3.55 -17.70 -27.51
C VAL A 140 -4.21 -18.04 -26.18
N VAL A 141 -5.01 -19.11 -26.17
CA VAL A 141 -5.62 -19.65 -24.95
C VAL A 141 -4.97 -20.99 -24.60
N THR A 142 -4.52 -21.13 -23.36
CA THR A 142 -3.96 -22.37 -22.81
C THR A 142 -4.70 -22.78 -21.54
N HIS A 143 -4.64 -24.08 -21.24
CA HIS A 143 -5.21 -24.62 -20.01
C HIS A 143 -4.18 -25.44 -19.26
N CYS A 144 -3.42 -24.74 -18.45
CA CYS A 144 -2.36 -25.30 -17.62
C CYS A 144 -2.38 -24.64 -16.25
N GLU A 145 -1.81 -25.33 -15.26
CA GLU A 145 -1.49 -24.71 -13.99
C GLU A 145 -0.49 -23.56 -14.21
N ALA A 146 -0.62 -22.47 -13.43
CA ALA A 146 0.10 -21.22 -13.65
C ALA A 146 1.63 -21.39 -13.58
N ASN A 147 2.14 -22.13 -12.59
CA ASN A 147 3.58 -22.39 -12.47
C ASN A 147 4.12 -23.18 -13.67
N ARG A 148 3.33 -24.15 -14.18
CA ARG A 148 3.69 -24.90 -15.39
C ARG A 148 3.83 -23.98 -16.60
N ILE A 149 2.82 -23.16 -16.92
CA ILE A 149 2.90 -22.30 -18.12
C ILE A 149 4.04 -21.28 -18.02
N LEU A 150 4.26 -20.67 -16.85
CA LEU A 150 5.36 -19.73 -16.63
C LEU A 150 6.72 -20.40 -16.80
N THR A 151 6.88 -21.63 -16.31
CA THR A 151 8.11 -22.40 -16.44
C THR A 151 8.33 -22.83 -17.89
N ASP A 152 7.29 -23.30 -18.58
CA ASP A 152 7.37 -23.69 -19.99
C ASP A 152 7.78 -22.50 -20.87
N CYS A 153 7.21 -21.31 -20.63
CA CYS A 153 7.62 -20.07 -21.29
C CYS A 153 9.10 -19.76 -21.04
N TYR A 154 9.58 -19.88 -19.80
CA TYR A 154 11.01 -19.70 -19.49
C TYR A 154 11.91 -20.70 -20.23
N LEU A 155 11.56 -21.98 -20.23
CA LEU A 155 12.33 -23.04 -20.91
C LEU A 155 12.39 -22.84 -22.43
N GLN A 156 11.30 -22.35 -23.01
CA GLN A 156 11.18 -22.02 -24.44
C GLN A 156 11.80 -20.66 -24.79
N ARG A 157 12.30 -19.91 -23.80
CA ARG A 157 12.80 -18.53 -23.95
C ARG A 157 11.73 -17.58 -24.51
N ASP A 158 10.47 -17.88 -24.22
CA ASP A 158 9.34 -17.04 -24.59
C ASP A 158 9.02 -16.05 -23.46
N TYR A 159 9.57 -14.84 -23.58
CA TYR A 159 9.48 -13.83 -22.53
C TYR A 159 8.37 -12.81 -22.75
N PHE A 160 7.76 -12.37 -21.65
CA PHE A 160 6.64 -11.43 -21.63
C PHE A 160 7.05 -10.06 -21.07
N ASP A 161 6.37 -9.02 -21.53
CA ASP A 161 6.56 -7.64 -21.07
C ASP A 161 5.73 -7.35 -19.81
N TYR A 162 4.58 -7.99 -19.70
CA TYR A 162 3.63 -7.82 -18.60
C TYR A 162 3.07 -9.19 -18.19
N ILE A 163 3.17 -9.54 -16.91
CA ILE A 163 2.60 -10.79 -16.37
C ILE A 163 1.57 -10.43 -15.30
N ASP A 164 0.33 -10.89 -15.48
CA ASP A 164 -0.77 -10.74 -14.52
C ASP A 164 -0.99 -12.04 -13.75
N LEU A 165 -0.83 -11.96 -12.43
CA LEU A 165 -1.00 -13.04 -11.46
C LEU A 165 -2.18 -12.72 -10.54
N ASP A 166 -3.39 -13.08 -10.98
CA ASP A 166 -4.61 -12.91 -10.18
C ASP A 166 -5.03 -14.21 -9.48
N SER A 167 -4.29 -14.62 -8.45
CA SER A 167 -4.61 -15.86 -7.72
C SER A 167 -5.62 -15.64 -6.58
N PHE A 168 -6.26 -16.74 -6.20
CA PHE A 168 -6.92 -16.84 -4.89
C PHE A 168 -5.91 -17.08 -3.77
N GLY A 169 -6.29 -16.72 -2.54
CA GLY A 169 -5.47 -16.90 -1.35
C GLY A 169 -4.15 -16.15 -1.41
N SER A 170 -3.08 -16.85 -1.02
CA SER A 170 -1.70 -16.36 -1.01
C SER A 170 -0.84 -16.98 -2.11
N ASP A 171 -1.43 -17.79 -3.00
CA ASP A 171 -0.71 -18.58 -4.01
C ASP A 171 0.10 -17.74 -5.00
N SER A 172 -0.28 -16.47 -5.22
CA SER A 172 0.52 -15.53 -6.00
C SER A 172 1.97 -15.43 -5.51
N SER A 173 2.25 -15.59 -4.21
CA SER A 173 3.64 -15.59 -3.73
C SER A 173 4.46 -16.77 -4.23
N PHE A 174 3.79 -17.91 -4.50
CA PHE A 174 4.40 -19.12 -5.03
C PHE A 174 4.78 -18.96 -6.51
N PHE A 175 3.99 -18.22 -7.30
CA PHE A 175 4.23 -18.03 -8.74
C PHE A 175 5.29 -16.96 -9.08
N LEU A 176 5.67 -16.10 -8.12
CA LEU A 176 6.57 -14.96 -8.35
C LEU A 176 7.91 -15.36 -8.97
N ARG A 177 8.55 -16.45 -8.51
CA ARG A 177 9.85 -16.88 -9.04
C ARG A 177 9.77 -17.30 -10.51
N ALA A 178 8.72 -18.04 -10.90
CA ALA A 178 8.50 -18.45 -12.28
C ALA A 178 8.11 -17.26 -13.17
N ALA A 179 7.31 -16.34 -12.63
CA ALA A 179 6.97 -15.09 -13.32
C ALA A 179 8.21 -14.23 -13.59
N PHE A 180 9.08 -14.01 -12.61
CA PHE A 180 10.32 -13.26 -12.84
C PHE A 180 11.28 -13.94 -13.82
N SER A 181 11.28 -15.27 -13.88
CA SER A 181 12.09 -16.02 -14.86
C SER A 181 11.57 -15.87 -16.30
N SER A 182 10.26 -15.74 -16.48
CA SER A 182 9.60 -15.59 -17.80
C SER A 182 9.33 -14.12 -18.21
N LEU A 183 9.75 -13.16 -17.38
CA LEU A 183 9.60 -11.74 -17.64
C LEU A 183 10.83 -11.16 -18.36
N LYS A 184 10.60 -10.26 -19.32
CA LYS A 184 11.66 -9.45 -19.92
C LYS A 184 12.25 -8.46 -18.89
N LEU A 185 13.46 -8.00 -19.17
CA LEU A 185 14.07 -6.92 -18.39
C LEU A 185 13.25 -5.64 -18.54
N ASP A 186 13.09 -4.91 -17.44
CA ASP A 186 12.22 -3.74 -17.30
C ASP A 186 10.71 -4.06 -17.43
N GLY A 187 10.35 -5.34 -17.51
CA GLY A 187 8.97 -5.81 -17.56
C GLY A 187 8.22 -5.60 -16.24
N LEU A 188 6.90 -5.76 -16.31
CA LEU A 188 5.97 -5.53 -15.20
C LEU A 188 5.32 -6.84 -14.74
N VAL A 189 5.17 -6.99 -13.43
CA VAL A 189 4.35 -8.05 -12.82
C VAL A 189 3.24 -7.42 -12.01
N TYR A 190 2.00 -7.75 -12.34
CA TYR A 190 0.83 -7.36 -11.57
C TYR A 190 0.36 -8.53 -10.74
N VAL A 191 0.37 -8.38 -9.42
CA VAL A 191 0.19 -9.48 -8.47
C VAL A 191 -0.99 -9.19 -7.58
N THR A 192 -1.91 -10.14 -7.48
CA THR A 192 -3.04 -10.11 -6.55
C THR A 192 -2.89 -11.18 -5.47
N SER A 193 -3.13 -10.82 -4.21
CA SER A 193 -3.35 -11.75 -3.10
C SER A 193 -4.71 -11.46 -2.48
N THR A 194 -5.44 -12.49 -2.05
CA THR A 194 -6.74 -12.36 -1.36
C THR A 194 -6.73 -12.92 0.06
N ASP A 195 -5.59 -13.41 0.55
CA ASP A 195 -5.43 -13.87 1.93
C ASP A 195 -5.18 -12.72 2.90
N GLY A 196 -6.23 -11.97 3.23
CA GLY A 196 -6.17 -10.89 4.23
C GLY A 196 -5.87 -11.35 5.66
N TYR A 197 -6.19 -12.60 5.99
CA TYR A 197 -6.06 -13.10 7.35
C TYR A 197 -4.60 -13.45 7.67
N SER A 198 -3.90 -14.14 6.77
CA SER A 198 -2.46 -14.39 6.93
C SER A 198 -1.65 -13.12 6.65
N SER A 199 -1.97 -12.35 5.60
CA SER A 199 -1.20 -11.14 5.28
C SER A 199 -1.35 -10.02 6.33
N GLY A 200 -2.49 -9.97 7.04
CA GLY A 200 -2.71 -9.09 8.19
C GLY A 200 -2.09 -9.58 9.51
N GLY A 201 -1.45 -10.75 9.53
CA GLY A 201 -0.74 -11.29 10.69
C GLY A 201 -1.57 -12.10 11.67
N HIS A 202 -2.83 -12.44 11.35
CA HIS A 202 -3.66 -13.27 12.25
C HIS A 202 -3.27 -14.75 12.25
N ARG A 203 -2.53 -15.22 11.22
CA ARG A 203 -1.89 -16.55 11.17
C ARG A 203 -0.39 -16.43 10.92
N PRO A 204 0.43 -16.03 11.92
CA PRO A 204 1.85 -15.73 11.72
C PRO A 204 2.67 -16.86 11.08
N PHE A 205 2.36 -18.13 11.40
CA PHE A 205 3.03 -19.28 10.80
C PHE A 205 2.64 -19.51 9.33
N HIS A 206 1.39 -19.19 8.96
CA HIS A 206 1.00 -19.21 7.54
C HIS A 206 1.65 -18.04 6.79
N SER A 207 1.73 -16.85 7.41
CA SER A 207 2.46 -15.71 6.83
C SER A 207 3.92 -16.06 6.58
N LEU A 208 4.55 -16.76 7.53
CA LEU A 208 5.92 -17.25 7.40
C LEU A 208 6.02 -18.30 6.29
N SER A 209 5.09 -19.24 6.20
CA SER A 209 5.14 -20.27 5.16
C SER A 209 4.91 -19.72 3.75
N ALA A 210 3.91 -18.84 3.58
CA ALA A 210 3.49 -18.36 2.27
C ALA A 210 4.36 -17.18 1.77
N PHE A 211 4.73 -16.27 2.66
CA PHE A 211 5.46 -15.06 2.30
C PHE A 211 6.87 -15.01 2.88
N GLY A 212 7.32 -16.00 3.66
CA GLY A 212 8.61 -16.01 4.37
C GLY A 212 8.84 -14.79 5.26
N ALA A 213 7.76 -14.29 5.85
CA ALA A 213 7.79 -13.19 6.80
C ALA A 213 6.91 -13.53 8.00
N TYR A 214 7.45 -13.37 9.22
CA TYR A 214 6.68 -13.57 10.44
C TYR A 214 6.00 -12.26 10.79
N VAL A 215 4.67 -12.22 10.64
CA VAL A 215 3.88 -11.01 10.82
C VAL A 215 2.84 -11.24 11.90
N ARG A 216 2.75 -10.29 12.83
CA ARG A 216 1.73 -10.23 13.87
C ARG A 216 0.75 -9.09 13.59
N PRO A 217 -0.48 -9.16 14.11
CA PRO A 217 -1.50 -8.14 13.84
C PRO A 217 -1.07 -6.77 14.37
N MET A 218 -1.30 -5.74 13.57
CA MET A 218 -1.03 -4.33 13.88
C MET A 218 -2.24 -3.46 13.47
N PRO A 219 -2.38 -2.22 13.99
CA PRO A 219 -3.54 -1.36 13.67
C PRO A 219 -3.77 -1.10 12.18
N TYR A 220 -2.69 -1.14 11.39
CA TYR A 220 -2.66 -0.96 9.93
C TYR A 220 -2.45 -2.29 9.17
N ALA A 221 -3.11 -3.37 9.59
CA ALA A 221 -2.99 -4.72 9.02
C ALA A 221 -3.15 -4.77 7.48
N ASN A 222 -4.03 -3.95 6.90
CA ASN A 222 -4.23 -3.92 5.45
C ASN A 222 -3.00 -3.38 4.70
N GLU A 223 -2.31 -2.37 5.24
CA GLU A 223 -1.07 -1.90 4.64
C GLU A 223 0.06 -2.91 4.85
N LEU A 224 0.09 -3.55 6.02
CA LEU A 224 1.00 -4.64 6.32
C LEU A 224 0.87 -5.78 5.31
N GLY A 225 -0.35 -6.10 4.88
CA GLY A 225 -0.64 -7.08 3.85
C GLY A 225 -0.12 -6.71 2.45
N LEU A 226 -0.09 -5.43 2.08
CA LEU A 226 0.58 -4.99 0.84
C LEU A 226 2.11 -5.10 0.96
N ARG A 227 2.65 -4.71 2.12
CA ARG A 227 4.09 -4.70 2.37
C ARG A 227 4.70 -6.09 2.46
N ILE A 228 3.98 -7.06 3.02
CA ILE A 228 4.42 -8.47 3.04
C ILE A 228 4.41 -9.07 1.63
N LEU A 229 3.43 -8.73 0.79
CA LEU A 229 3.37 -9.16 -0.61
C LEU A 229 4.55 -8.60 -1.42
N ILE A 230 4.81 -7.29 -1.32
CA ILE A 230 5.98 -6.65 -1.95
C ILE A 230 7.27 -7.28 -1.40
N GLY A 231 7.36 -7.49 -0.09
CA GLY A 231 8.52 -8.09 0.56
C GLY A 231 8.82 -9.52 0.07
N GLY A 232 7.77 -10.33 -0.15
CA GLY A 232 7.89 -11.65 -0.79
C GLY A 232 8.47 -11.54 -2.20
N ALA A 233 7.93 -10.65 -3.02
CA ALA A 233 8.41 -10.41 -4.38
C ALA A 233 9.87 -9.92 -4.44
N VAL A 234 10.25 -9.02 -3.54
CA VAL A 234 11.62 -8.56 -3.38
C VAL A 234 12.56 -9.71 -3.05
N ARG A 235 12.18 -10.60 -2.12
CA ARG A 235 12.98 -11.79 -1.80
C ARG A 235 13.14 -12.69 -3.03
N GLU A 236 12.03 -13.05 -3.69
CA GLU A 236 12.06 -13.97 -4.83
C GLU A 236 12.91 -13.43 -5.99
N ALA A 237 12.79 -12.13 -6.30
CA ALA A 237 13.59 -11.47 -7.32
C ALA A 237 15.08 -11.36 -6.94
N SER A 238 15.37 -11.08 -5.67
CA SER A 238 16.74 -10.95 -5.17
C SER A 238 17.55 -12.25 -5.34
N VAL A 239 16.91 -13.41 -5.14
CA VAL A 239 17.52 -14.73 -5.37
C VAL A 239 17.96 -14.90 -6.84
N LEU A 240 17.24 -14.27 -7.77
CA LEU A 240 17.55 -14.31 -9.21
C LEU A 240 18.52 -13.20 -9.65
N GLY A 241 18.98 -12.34 -8.73
CA GLY A 241 19.84 -11.20 -9.06
C GLY A 241 19.10 -10.01 -9.67
N TYR A 242 17.79 -9.90 -9.42
CA TYR A 242 16.97 -8.79 -9.87
C TYR A 242 16.59 -7.85 -8.71
N ARG A 243 16.38 -6.59 -9.05
CA ARG A 243 15.77 -5.58 -8.19
C ARG A 243 14.34 -5.35 -8.64
N VAL A 244 13.42 -5.35 -7.67
CA VAL A 244 12.01 -5.06 -7.92
C VAL A 244 11.62 -3.77 -7.21
N THR A 245 10.86 -2.92 -7.92
CA THR A 245 10.33 -1.67 -7.40
C THR A 245 8.81 -1.61 -7.53
N PRO A 246 8.07 -1.28 -6.46
CA PRO A 246 6.64 -1.05 -6.57
C PRO A 246 6.34 0.23 -7.34
N LEU A 247 5.45 0.13 -8.32
CA LEU A 247 4.91 1.28 -9.06
C LEU A 247 3.63 1.78 -8.39
N PHE A 248 2.76 0.87 -7.96
CA PHE A 248 1.63 1.16 -7.10
C PHE A 248 1.19 -0.08 -6.33
N SER A 249 0.45 0.14 -5.25
CA SER A 249 -0.26 -0.90 -4.51
C SER A 249 -1.71 -0.51 -4.30
N TYR A 250 -2.65 -1.44 -4.33
CA TYR A 250 -4.07 -1.17 -4.17
C TYR A 250 -4.70 -2.19 -3.22
N TYR A 251 -5.46 -1.70 -2.25
CA TYR A 251 -6.28 -2.52 -1.38
C TYR A 251 -7.77 -2.32 -1.68
N SER A 252 -8.50 -3.41 -1.86
CA SER A 252 -9.96 -3.41 -1.92
C SER A 252 -10.55 -4.11 -0.71
N TYR A 253 -11.47 -3.43 -0.02
CA TYR A 253 -12.12 -3.92 1.20
C TYR A 253 -13.09 -5.09 0.94
N HIS A 254 -13.76 -5.09 -0.21
CA HIS A 254 -14.72 -6.13 -0.57
C HIS A 254 -13.99 -7.42 -0.97
N GLY A 255 -13.73 -8.27 0.03
CA GLY A 255 -13.04 -9.56 -0.10
C GLY A 255 -11.51 -9.41 -0.05
N PRO A 256 -10.96 -8.94 1.08
CA PRO A 256 -9.69 -8.20 1.21
C PRO A 256 -8.68 -8.57 0.12
N VAL A 257 -8.63 -7.72 -0.92
CA VAL A 257 -7.79 -7.93 -2.10
C VAL A 257 -6.60 -6.98 -2.03
N PHE A 258 -5.40 -7.54 -2.13
CA PHE A 258 -4.12 -6.85 -2.14
C PHE A 258 -3.55 -6.94 -3.54
N ARG A 259 -3.42 -5.82 -4.24
CA ARG A 259 -2.84 -5.77 -5.59
C ARG A 259 -1.59 -4.92 -5.59
N VAL A 260 -0.57 -5.37 -6.30
CA VAL A 260 0.69 -4.64 -6.40
C VAL A 260 1.19 -4.76 -7.83
N LEU A 261 1.52 -3.63 -8.43
CA LEU A 261 2.28 -3.59 -9.68
C LEU A 261 3.75 -3.37 -9.38
N LEU A 262 4.58 -4.27 -9.90
CA LEU A 262 6.01 -4.33 -9.67
C LEU A 262 6.74 -4.21 -10.99
N ARG A 263 7.81 -3.41 -11.03
CA ARG A 263 8.76 -3.36 -12.15
C ARG A 263 10.02 -4.12 -11.79
N MET A 264 10.48 -4.99 -12.67
CA MET A 264 11.69 -5.79 -12.49
C MET A 264 12.85 -5.21 -13.29
N ASN A 265 13.97 -4.95 -12.64
CA ASN A 265 15.19 -4.46 -13.26
C ASN A 265 16.40 -5.28 -12.84
N ARG A 266 17.48 -5.26 -13.65
CA ARG A 266 18.77 -5.77 -13.20
C ARG A 266 19.31 -4.85 -12.12
N GLY A 267 19.81 -5.42 -11.04
CA GLY A 267 20.35 -4.62 -9.95
C GLY A 267 20.74 -5.44 -8.75
N LYS A 268 21.50 -4.79 -7.86
CA LYS A 268 21.81 -5.34 -6.54
C LYS A 268 20.56 -5.28 -5.65
N LEU A 269 20.68 -5.94 -4.50
CA LEU A 269 19.67 -5.94 -3.43
C LEU A 269 19.10 -4.52 -3.18
N PRO A 270 17.84 -4.42 -2.73
CA PRO A 270 17.24 -3.15 -2.32
C PRO A 270 18.15 -2.42 -1.34
N GLU A 271 18.02 -1.09 -1.29
CA GLU A 271 18.71 -0.32 -0.26
C GLU A 271 18.34 -0.89 1.11
N LYS A 272 19.31 -0.93 2.04
CA LYS A 272 19.15 -1.52 3.39
C LYS A 272 17.88 -1.07 4.14
N ARG A 273 17.35 0.10 3.76
CA ARG A 273 16.22 0.81 4.36
C ARG A 273 14.85 0.42 3.83
N ASP A 274 14.75 -0.20 2.64
CA ASP A 274 13.45 -0.50 2.01
C ASP A 274 12.94 -1.92 2.26
N TYR A 275 13.78 -2.79 2.82
CA TYR A 275 13.42 -4.17 3.16
C TYR A 275 13.93 -4.51 4.57
N GLY A 276 13.02 -4.57 5.54
CA GLY A 276 13.36 -4.70 6.95
C GLY A 276 12.16 -5.09 7.80
N PHE A 277 12.13 -4.60 9.03
CA PHE A 277 11.11 -4.96 10.02
C PHE A 277 10.31 -3.74 10.44
N ILE A 278 9.05 -3.95 10.82
CA ILE A 278 8.23 -2.93 11.46
C ILE A 278 8.00 -3.35 12.91
N CYS A 279 8.17 -2.40 13.82
CA CYS A 279 7.80 -2.56 15.22
C CYS A 279 6.61 -1.66 15.56
N TYR A 280 5.70 -2.16 16.38
CA TYR A 280 4.58 -1.41 16.93
C TYR A 280 4.47 -1.63 18.44
N CYS A 281 4.39 -0.55 19.21
CA CYS A 281 4.20 -0.63 20.65
C CYS A 281 2.72 -0.50 21.02
N ASN A 282 2.14 -1.57 21.59
CA ASN A 282 0.75 -1.58 22.04
C ASN A 282 0.47 -0.53 23.13
N ARG A 283 1.48 -0.13 23.91
CA ARG A 283 1.35 0.84 25.00
C ARG A 283 1.24 2.27 24.48
N CYS A 284 2.28 2.79 23.83
CA CYS A 284 2.31 4.18 23.39
C CYS A 284 1.77 4.41 21.96
N GLY A 285 1.57 3.33 21.18
CA GLY A 285 1.09 3.41 19.80
C GLY A 285 2.14 3.86 18.80
N ASN A 286 3.41 3.93 19.22
CA ASN A 286 4.49 4.30 18.34
C ASN A 286 4.84 3.13 17.40
N SER A 287 5.05 3.47 16.14
CA SER A 287 5.55 2.57 15.11
C SER A 287 6.94 3.00 14.66
N GLN A 288 7.82 2.04 14.41
CA GLN A 288 9.16 2.30 13.88
C GLN A 288 9.58 1.23 12.87
N ALA A 289 10.25 1.66 11.79
CA ALA A 289 10.95 0.75 10.89
C ALA A 289 12.30 0.43 11.51
N VAL A 290 12.74 -0.80 11.35
CA VAL A 290 13.99 -1.30 11.89
C VAL A 290 14.74 -2.01 10.78
N SER A 291 15.97 -1.59 10.55
CA SER A 291 16.85 -2.23 9.58
C SER A 291 17.41 -3.55 10.12
N TRP A 292 18.02 -4.36 9.26
CA TRP A 292 18.66 -5.61 9.66
C TRP A 292 19.75 -5.44 10.73
N ASP A 293 20.54 -4.37 10.62
CA ASP A 293 21.66 -4.09 11.52
C ASP A 293 21.18 -3.68 12.94
N GLU A 294 19.95 -3.19 13.05
CA GLU A 294 19.34 -2.67 14.28
C GLU A 294 18.42 -3.68 14.98
N LEU A 295 18.22 -4.86 14.38
CA LEU A 295 17.26 -5.87 14.86
C LEU A 295 17.52 -6.28 16.33
N GLY A 296 18.80 -6.37 16.73
CA GLY A 296 19.19 -6.67 18.12
C GLY A 296 19.03 -5.51 19.11
N GLN A 297 18.79 -4.30 18.60
CA GLN A 297 18.72 -3.05 19.39
C GLN A 297 17.29 -2.53 19.54
N ILE A 298 16.29 -3.29 19.08
CA ILE A 298 14.89 -2.90 19.10
C ILE A 298 14.43 -2.57 20.52
N ARG A 299 13.99 -1.31 20.71
CA ARG A 299 13.40 -0.81 21.97
C ARG A 299 12.31 0.21 21.66
N CYS A 300 11.30 0.31 22.54
CA CYS A 300 10.39 1.46 22.56
C CYS A 300 10.92 2.49 23.58
N PRO A 301 10.95 3.79 23.25
CA PRO A 301 11.29 4.85 24.22
C PRO A 301 10.38 4.89 25.45
N CYS A 302 9.17 4.34 25.33
CA CYS A 302 8.19 4.20 26.40
C CYS A 302 8.52 3.08 27.42
N ASN A 303 9.56 2.28 27.15
CA ASN A 303 9.83 1.04 27.86
C ASN A 303 10.94 1.23 28.90
N ASN A 304 10.57 1.70 30.09
CA ASN A 304 11.52 1.95 31.19
C ASN A 304 11.85 0.70 32.02
N SER A 305 11.23 -0.47 31.74
CA SER A 305 11.46 -1.70 32.51
C SER A 305 11.55 -2.96 31.64
N THR A 306 12.27 -3.98 32.12
CA THR A 306 12.49 -5.26 31.42
C THR A 306 11.26 -6.18 31.40
N LYS A 307 10.23 -5.90 32.23
CA LYS A 307 8.96 -6.65 32.24
C LYS A 307 7.98 -6.20 31.15
N ASP A 308 8.24 -5.05 30.53
CA ASP A 308 7.34 -4.39 29.57
C ASP A 308 7.65 -4.73 28.08
N ALA A 309 8.68 -5.56 27.83
CA ALA A 309 9.08 -5.99 26.49
C ALA A 309 7.97 -6.72 25.70
N ALA A 310 6.99 -7.32 26.39
CA ALA A 310 5.82 -7.96 25.79
C ALA A 310 4.89 -6.97 25.04
N SER A 311 5.03 -5.66 25.29
CA SER A 311 4.23 -4.63 24.63
C SER A 311 4.65 -4.32 23.20
N LEU A 312 5.86 -4.74 22.79
CA LEU A 312 6.42 -4.46 21.47
C LEU A 312 6.18 -5.64 20.52
N VAL A 313 5.52 -5.35 19.42
CA VAL A 313 5.23 -6.32 18.35
C VAL A 313 6.20 -6.05 17.21
N VAL A 314 6.92 -7.07 16.77
CA VAL A 314 7.84 -7.01 15.62
C VAL A 314 7.29 -7.87 14.49
N SER A 315 7.25 -7.33 13.27
CA SER A 315 6.79 -8.02 12.06
C SER A 315 7.80 -7.83 10.92
N GLY A 316 8.14 -8.91 10.21
CA GLY A 316 9.02 -8.86 9.05
C GLY A 316 9.70 -10.20 8.72
N PRO A 317 10.64 -10.21 7.75
CA PRO A 317 11.02 -9.05 6.93
C PRO A 317 9.94 -8.70 5.89
N LEU A 318 9.78 -7.41 5.59
CA LEU A 318 8.76 -6.89 4.66
C LEU A 318 9.23 -5.58 4.02
N TRP A 319 8.46 -5.07 3.05
CA TRP A 319 8.75 -3.81 2.39
C TRP A 319 8.47 -2.59 3.29
N THR A 320 9.50 -1.80 3.59
CA THR A 320 9.42 -0.58 4.40
C THR A 320 9.47 0.70 3.57
N GLY A 321 9.81 0.61 2.28
CA GLY A 321 9.87 1.75 1.36
C GLY A 321 8.49 2.28 0.89
N PRO A 322 8.49 3.18 -0.10
CA PRO A 322 7.28 3.75 -0.70
C PRO A 322 6.40 2.68 -1.37
N LEU A 323 5.09 2.85 -1.29
CA LEU A 323 4.12 1.95 -1.93
C LEU A 323 3.79 2.32 -3.38
N HIS A 324 4.08 3.57 -3.76
CA HIS A 324 3.72 4.14 -5.04
C HIS A 324 4.89 4.95 -5.59
N SER A 325 5.01 4.97 -6.92
CA SER A 325 5.82 5.95 -7.64
C SER A 325 4.93 7.13 -8.03
N GLY A 326 5.15 8.31 -7.44
CA GLY A 326 4.35 9.50 -7.72
C GLY A 326 4.32 9.88 -9.20
N ALA A 327 5.48 9.78 -9.88
CA ALA A 327 5.58 10.01 -11.32
C ALA A 327 4.69 9.04 -12.11
N TYR A 328 4.73 7.74 -11.77
CA TYR A 328 3.92 6.73 -12.45
C TYR A 328 2.42 6.92 -12.22
N ILE A 329 2.00 7.25 -10.98
CA ILE A 329 0.60 7.55 -10.67
C ILE A 329 0.11 8.77 -11.43
N MET A 330 0.96 9.80 -11.57
CA MET A 330 0.62 10.99 -12.35
C MET A 330 0.42 10.67 -13.83
N GLU A 331 1.29 9.85 -14.43
CA GLU A 331 1.09 9.34 -15.80
C GLU A 331 -0.21 8.55 -15.94
N MET A 332 -0.54 7.70 -14.96
CA MET A 332 -1.81 6.94 -14.94
C MET A 332 -3.02 7.86 -14.87
N LEU A 333 -2.97 8.91 -14.05
CA LEU A 333 -4.04 9.90 -13.93
C LEU A 333 -4.25 10.64 -15.26
N ASN A 334 -3.17 11.11 -15.87
CA ASN A 334 -3.24 11.79 -17.17
C ASN A 334 -3.82 10.89 -18.27
N LEU A 335 -3.43 9.61 -18.30
CA LEU A 335 -3.97 8.65 -19.26
C LEU A 335 -5.46 8.39 -19.02
N ALA A 336 -5.87 8.24 -17.75
CA ALA A 336 -7.26 8.04 -17.40
C ALA A 336 -8.12 9.26 -17.77
N GLU A 337 -7.59 10.47 -17.65
CA GLU A 337 -8.26 11.72 -18.09
C GLU A 337 -8.45 11.73 -19.61
N GLN A 338 -7.42 11.36 -20.38
CA GLN A 338 -7.50 11.28 -21.84
C GLN A 338 -8.54 10.26 -22.32
N TRP A 339 -8.72 9.17 -21.58
CA TRP A 339 -9.71 8.13 -21.90
C TRP A 339 -11.13 8.45 -21.40
N GLY A 340 -11.31 9.58 -20.71
CA GLY A 340 -12.60 9.95 -20.10
C GLY A 340 -13.03 8.98 -18.99
N TRP A 341 -12.07 8.29 -18.36
CA TRP A 341 -12.35 7.37 -17.24
C TRP A 341 -12.47 8.09 -15.90
N VAL A 342 -12.01 9.35 -15.87
CA VAL A 342 -12.09 10.31 -14.76
C VAL A 342 -12.61 11.64 -15.29
N GLY A 343 -13.13 12.52 -14.42
CA GLY A 343 -13.76 13.79 -14.81
C GLY A 343 -15.26 13.84 -14.50
N LYS A 344 -15.93 14.91 -14.98
CA LYS A 344 -17.31 15.27 -14.55
C LYS A 344 -18.38 14.24 -14.92
N ASP A 345 -18.18 13.50 -16.02
CA ASP A 345 -19.15 12.55 -16.56
C ASP A 345 -18.82 11.08 -16.22
N ALA A 346 -17.64 10.83 -15.62
CA ALA A 346 -17.18 9.50 -15.22
C ALA A 346 -17.13 9.36 -13.70
N GLY A 347 -17.43 8.17 -13.19
CA GLY A 347 -17.51 7.92 -11.75
C GLY A 347 -16.30 8.45 -10.97
N THR A 348 -16.53 9.34 -10.00
CA THR A 348 -15.49 10.04 -9.22
C THR A 348 -14.54 9.14 -8.40
N GLY A 349 -14.72 7.81 -8.42
CA GLY A 349 -14.00 6.86 -7.59
C GLY A 349 -12.54 6.68 -7.99
N LEU A 350 -12.25 6.45 -9.27
CA LEU A 350 -10.89 6.21 -9.77
C LEU A 350 -10.02 7.46 -9.65
N GLU A 351 -10.57 8.63 -9.97
CA GLU A 351 -9.88 9.91 -9.84
C GLU A 351 -9.48 10.20 -8.39
N LYS A 352 -10.43 10.04 -7.45
CA LYS A 352 -10.18 10.19 -6.02
C LYS A 352 -9.13 9.20 -5.52
N LEU A 353 -9.14 7.97 -6.05
CA LEU A 353 -8.15 6.95 -5.70
C LEU A 353 -6.74 7.34 -6.16
N LEU A 354 -6.57 7.68 -7.44
CA LEU A 354 -5.28 8.06 -8.00
C LEU A 354 -4.71 9.32 -7.33
N LYS A 355 -5.55 10.33 -7.06
CA LYS A 355 -5.14 11.53 -6.31
C LYS A 355 -4.66 11.20 -4.89
N ARG A 356 -5.34 10.29 -4.18
CA ARG A 356 -4.88 9.82 -2.86
C ARG A 356 -3.55 9.06 -2.95
N MET A 357 -3.40 8.17 -3.94
CA MET A 357 -2.13 7.45 -4.14
C MET A 357 -0.98 8.41 -4.47
N LEU A 358 -1.26 9.50 -5.19
CA LEU A 358 -0.28 10.54 -5.49
C LEU A 358 0.14 11.30 -4.21
N GLU A 359 -0.82 11.72 -3.37
CA GLU A 359 -0.52 12.33 -2.06
C GLU A 359 0.27 11.38 -1.15
N GLU A 360 -0.03 10.08 -1.18
CA GLU A 360 0.71 9.06 -0.42
C GLU A 360 2.11 8.76 -0.94
N SER A 361 2.47 9.24 -2.14
CA SER A 361 3.80 9.04 -2.72
C SER A 361 4.87 9.99 -2.17
N ASP A 362 4.50 10.92 -1.27
CA ASP A 362 5.44 11.82 -0.59
C ASP A 362 6.51 11.02 0.18
N PRO A 363 7.81 11.19 -0.14
CA PRO A 363 8.90 10.46 0.52
C PRO A 363 9.02 10.68 2.03
N ARG A 364 8.43 11.75 2.57
CA ARG A 364 8.42 12.04 4.01
C ARG A 364 7.45 11.12 4.76
N LEU A 365 6.44 10.58 4.09
CA LEU A 365 5.42 9.76 4.73
C LEU A 365 6.01 8.39 5.09
N PRO A 366 5.92 7.98 6.37
CA PRO A 366 6.40 6.68 6.79
C PRO A 366 5.43 5.57 6.38
N PHE A 367 5.84 4.34 6.65
CA PHE A 367 4.95 3.19 6.56
C PHE A 367 3.82 3.26 7.61
N GLY A 368 2.71 2.61 7.29
CA GLY A 368 1.55 2.50 8.15
C GLY A 368 0.69 3.77 8.13
N TYR A 369 -0.59 3.57 8.39
CA TYR A 369 -1.53 4.66 8.63
C TYR A 369 -1.98 4.65 10.09
N ILE A 370 -2.39 5.82 10.57
CA ILE A 370 -2.96 6.03 11.90
C ILE A 370 -4.47 6.19 11.74
N LYS A 371 -5.24 5.34 12.42
CA LYS A 371 -6.70 5.47 12.49
C LYS A 371 -7.03 6.61 13.45
N LEU A 372 -7.92 7.52 13.05
CA LEU A 372 -8.29 8.64 13.91
C LEU A 372 -9.04 8.20 15.17
N ASP A 373 -9.77 7.10 15.10
CA ASP A 373 -10.44 6.51 16.27
C ASP A 373 -9.43 6.03 17.32
N GLU A 374 -8.25 5.56 16.89
CA GLU A 374 -7.17 5.20 17.81
C GLU A 374 -6.59 6.45 18.49
N VAL A 375 -6.38 7.52 17.72
CA VAL A 375 -5.91 8.80 18.26
C VAL A 375 -6.90 9.35 19.28
N ALA A 376 -8.20 9.35 18.94
CA ALA A 376 -9.28 9.84 19.79
C ALA A 376 -9.39 9.03 21.09
N SER A 377 -9.36 7.70 20.98
CA SER A 377 -9.37 6.79 22.13
C SER A 377 -8.19 7.05 23.07
N ARG A 378 -6.98 7.19 22.52
CA ARG A 378 -5.76 7.52 23.31
C ARG A 378 -5.81 8.93 23.90
N ALA A 379 -6.41 9.88 23.20
CA ALA A 379 -6.58 11.26 23.65
C ALA A 379 -7.69 11.43 24.69
N GLN A 380 -8.59 10.45 24.81
CA GLN A 380 -9.85 10.55 25.58
C GLN A 380 -10.73 11.70 25.09
N THR A 381 -10.79 11.89 23.77
CA THR A 381 -11.61 12.91 23.11
C THR A 381 -12.54 12.27 22.07
N ASN A 382 -13.47 13.07 21.53
CA ASN A 382 -14.22 12.67 20.34
C ASN A 382 -13.27 12.55 19.13
N THR A 383 -13.68 11.78 18.11
CA THR A 383 -12.89 11.65 16.88
C THR A 383 -12.93 12.97 16.09
N PRO A 384 -11.79 13.66 15.89
CA PRO A 384 -11.76 14.88 15.10
C PRO A 384 -11.98 14.57 13.62
N SER A 385 -12.50 15.54 12.86
CA SER A 385 -12.64 15.37 11.42
C SER A 385 -11.26 15.26 10.74
N ILE A 386 -11.17 14.44 9.68
CA ILE A 386 -9.92 14.25 8.92
C ILE A 386 -9.39 15.58 8.39
N SER A 387 -10.26 16.48 7.91
CA SER A 387 -9.83 17.79 7.43
C SER A 387 -9.24 18.64 8.56
N THR A 388 -9.88 18.66 9.73
CA THR A 388 -9.40 19.45 10.88
C THR A 388 -8.03 18.97 11.37
N ILE A 389 -7.83 17.65 11.48
CA ILE A 389 -6.54 17.11 11.93
C ILE A 389 -5.45 17.31 10.87
N MET A 390 -5.75 17.11 9.58
CA MET A 390 -4.79 17.37 8.49
C MET A 390 -4.38 18.85 8.43
N SER A 391 -5.34 19.77 8.46
CA SER A 391 -5.04 21.21 8.52
C SER A 391 -4.21 21.59 9.74
N SER A 392 -4.35 20.88 10.85
CA SER A 392 -3.56 21.12 12.06
C SER A 392 -2.16 20.51 11.98
N LEU A 393 -1.99 19.38 11.28
CA LEU A 393 -0.70 18.75 11.03
C LEU A 393 0.16 19.58 10.06
N HIS A 394 -0.46 20.15 9.03
CA HIS A 394 0.24 20.98 8.04
C HIS A 394 0.68 22.36 8.57
N LYS A 395 0.18 22.79 9.74
CA LYS A 395 0.60 24.07 10.34
C LYS A 395 2.06 24.00 10.75
N VAL A 396 2.83 24.99 10.28
CA VAL A 396 4.22 25.22 10.70
C VAL A 396 4.22 25.73 12.14
N PHE A 397 5.01 25.09 13.00
CA PHE A 397 5.17 25.52 14.40
C PHE A 397 6.49 26.29 14.54
N TYR A 398 6.41 27.52 15.05
CA TYR A 398 7.61 28.27 15.43
C TYR A 398 7.95 27.94 16.90
N PHE A 399 9.12 27.35 17.12
CA PHE A 399 9.69 27.17 18.45
C PHE A 399 10.82 28.18 18.66
N TYR A 400 10.79 28.86 19.81
CA TYR A 400 11.89 29.70 20.27
C TYR A 400 12.76 28.89 21.23
N VAL A 401 14.04 28.70 20.88
CA VAL A 401 15.01 28.12 21.81
C VAL A 401 15.98 29.22 22.23
N LEU A 402 15.84 29.68 23.47
CA LEU A 402 16.86 30.50 24.13
C LEU A 402 18.00 29.57 24.57
N LEU A 403 19.10 29.57 23.83
CA LEU A 403 20.33 28.92 24.27
C LEU A 403 20.92 29.72 25.45
N TYR A 404 20.62 29.27 26.67
CA TYR A 404 21.23 29.76 27.89
C TYR A 404 22.70 29.33 27.98
N SER A 405 23.63 30.28 27.93
CA SER A 405 25.01 30.07 28.35
C SER A 405 25.14 30.46 29.83
N GLN A 406 25.68 29.57 30.68
CA GLN A 406 26.00 29.84 32.08
C GLN A 406 26.90 31.08 32.28
N ALA A 407 27.65 31.49 31.23
CA ALA A 407 28.50 32.67 31.29
C ALA A 407 27.70 33.99 31.35
N PHE A 408 26.51 34.04 30.71
CA PHE A 408 25.71 35.26 30.60
C PHE A 408 25.03 35.64 31.92
N GLU A 409 24.56 34.65 32.69
CA GLU A 409 23.96 34.86 34.01
C GLU A 409 24.98 35.40 35.02
N LEU A 410 26.20 34.87 35.01
CA LEU A 410 27.33 35.33 35.82
C LEU A 410 27.75 36.77 35.48
N GLN A 411 27.67 37.15 34.20
CA GLN A 411 28.03 38.48 33.70
C GLN A 411 27.00 39.56 34.08
N LEU A 412 25.70 39.24 34.01
CA LEU A 412 24.62 40.13 34.44
C LEU A 412 24.55 40.30 35.96
N ARG A 413 24.81 39.23 36.73
CA ARG A 413 24.97 39.31 38.20
C ARG A 413 26.18 40.17 38.60
N ARG A 414 27.31 40.06 37.88
CA ARG A 414 28.52 40.88 38.12
C ARG A 414 28.32 42.37 37.80
N LYS A 415 27.48 42.71 36.82
CA LYS A 415 27.18 44.12 36.46
C LYS A 415 26.03 44.75 37.26
N GLY A 416 25.44 44.04 38.23
CA GLY A 416 24.34 44.56 39.06
C GLY A 416 23.01 44.73 38.31
N CYS A 417 22.87 44.20 37.09
CA CYS A 417 21.68 44.34 36.24
C CYS A 417 20.58 43.31 36.58
N VAL A 418 20.23 43.18 37.87
CA VAL A 418 19.20 42.24 38.35
C VAL A 418 17.83 42.50 37.72
N LEU A 419 17.53 43.77 37.42
CA LEU A 419 16.27 44.17 36.79
C LEU A 419 16.15 43.60 35.37
N LEU A 420 17.22 43.68 34.57
CA LEU A 420 17.25 43.19 33.19
C LEU A 420 17.10 41.67 33.13
N LEU A 421 17.74 40.96 34.08
CA LEU A 421 17.61 39.51 34.21
C LEU A 421 16.16 39.13 34.54
N LYS A 422 15.53 39.82 35.52
CA LYS A 422 14.11 39.61 35.84
C LYS A 422 13.20 39.90 34.66
N THR A 423 13.45 40.95 33.87
CA THR A 423 12.65 41.26 32.67
C THR A 423 12.75 40.16 31.62
N VAL A 424 13.94 39.60 31.37
CA VAL A 424 14.12 38.49 30.42
C VAL A 424 13.43 37.21 30.90
N TYR A 425 13.52 36.88 32.19
CA TYR A 425 12.79 35.75 32.77
C TYR A 425 11.27 35.96 32.70
N CYS A 426 10.77 37.16 33.06
CA CYS A 426 9.36 37.48 32.93
C CYS A 426 8.88 37.39 31.48
N LEU A 427 9.67 37.88 30.52
CA LEU A 427 9.29 37.84 29.10
C LEU A 427 9.28 36.39 28.59
N ALA A 428 10.26 35.57 28.99
CA ALA A 428 10.31 34.16 28.63
C ALA A 428 9.11 33.40 29.23
N GLU A 429 8.79 33.60 30.51
CA GLU A 429 7.61 33.00 31.14
C GLU A 429 6.30 33.49 30.50
N TYR A 430 6.19 34.79 30.21
CA TYR A 430 5.01 35.40 29.58
C TYR A 430 4.79 34.89 28.14
N LEU A 431 5.86 34.76 27.35
CA LEU A 431 5.81 34.19 26.00
C LEU A 431 5.55 32.68 26.02
N ILE A 432 6.05 31.95 27.02
CA ILE A 432 5.71 30.53 27.25
C ILE A 432 4.21 30.38 27.59
N GLN A 433 3.65 31.30 28.38
CA GLN A 433 2.23 31.27 28.74
C GLN A 433 1.31 31.50 27.53
N TYR A 434 1.63 32.48 26.68
CA TYR A 434 0.84 32.77 25.47
C TYR A 434 0.94 31.68 24.40
N THR A 435 2.12 31.05 24.26
CA THR A 435 2.31 29.92 23.33
C THR A 435 1.60 28.65 23.79
N GLN A 436 1.39 28.45 25.09
CA GLN A 436 0.53 27.38 25.63
C GLN A 436 -0.98 27.66 25.44
N ALA A 437 -1.39 28.93 25.45
CA ALA A 437 -2.79 29.35 25.27
C ALA A 437 -3.26 29.35 23.80
N GLY A 438 -2.34 29.37 22.82
CA GLY A 438 -2.69 29.20 21.41
C GLY A 438 -3.06 30.47 20.63
N ASP A 439 -2.91 31.65 21.23
CA ASP A 439 -3.13 32.97 20.60
C ASP A 439 -1.83 33.52 20.00
N PHE A 440 -1.54 33.16 18.74
CA PHE A 440 -0.26 33.47 18.08
C PHE A 440 -0.24 34.80 17.32
N LEU A 441 -1.40 35.37 16.95
CA LEU A 441 -1.47 36.69 16.29
C LEU A 441 -1.13 37.83 17.26
N GLN A 442 -1.46 37.69 18.55
CA GLN A 442 -1.09 38.68 19.57
C GLN A 442 0.41 38.68 19.89
N VAL A 443 1.13 37.56 19.74
CA VAL A 443 2.57 37.52 20.05
C VAL A 443 3.36 38.36 19.04
N GLU A 444 2.98 38.34 17.77
CA GLU A 444 3.62 39.13 16.72
C GLU A 444 3.25 40.63 16.83
N GLU A 445 2.01 40.95 17.22
CA GLU A 445 1.59 42.32 17.56
C GLU A 445 2.31 42.86 18.81
N ILE A 446 2.43 42.09 19.89
CA ILE A 446 3.11 42.49 21.13
C ILE A 446 4.61 42.74 20.90
N LEU A 447 5.25 41.93 20.04
CA LEU A 447 6.65 42.11 19.65
C LEU A 447 6.86 43.32 18.74
N ASN A 448 5.86 43.72 17.94
CA ASN A 448 5.93 44.86 17.04
C ASN A 448 5.46 46.20 17.67
N ASP A 449 4.57 46.17 18.67
CA ASP A 449 3.94 47.37 19.24
C ASP A 449 4.69 47.96 20.46
N SER A 450 5.60 47.19 21.06
CA SER A 450 6.40 47.66 22.20
C SER A 450 7.55 48.58 21.74
N ARG A 451 7.30 49.90 21.74
CA ARG A 451 8.27 50.97 21.42
C ARG A 451 9.61 50.91 22.18
N ASN A 452 9.71 50.08 23.23
CA ASN A 452 10.94 49.86 24.00
C ASN A 452 11.77 48.63 23.56
N MET A 453 11.28 47.79 22.64
CA MET A 453 12.00 46.58 22.19
C MET A 453 12.80 46.75 20.89
N GLY A 454 12.60 47.82 20.11
CA GLY A 454 13.48 48.13 18.97
C GLY A 454 14.94 48.33 19.40
N MET A 455 15.16 48.96 20.57
CA MET A 455 16.48 49.05 21.19
C MET A 455 16.97 47.71 21.75
N PHE A 456 16.08 46.87 22.28
CA PHE A 456 16.45 45.57 22.88
C PHE A 456 16.84 44.52 21.83
N VAL A 457 16.12 44.48 20.69
CA VAL A 457 16.43 43.61 19.55
C VAL A 457 17.69 44.10 18.81
N SER A 458 17.89 45.41 18.70
CA SER A 458 19.13 45.99 18.18
C SER A 458 20.34 45.71 19.11
N TRP A 459 20.13 45.81 20.42
CA TRP A 459 21.13 45.47 21.45
C TRP A 459 21.47 43.96 21.47
N LEU A 460 20.48 43.07 21.31
CA LEU A 460 20.70 41.63 21.17
C LEU A 460 21.44 41.27 19.87
N LYS A 461 21.19 41.98 18.77
CA LYS A 461 21.94 41.81 17.50
C LYS A 461 23.39 42.29 17.57
N THR A 462 23.72 43.22 18.48
CA THR A 462 25.08 43.74 18.70
C THR A 462 25.82 43.01 19.83
N SER A 463 25.10 42.28 20.69
CA SER A 463 25.66 41.49 21.78
C SER A 463 25.91 40.06 21.29
N ASN A 464 27.16 39.73 20.94
CA ASN A 464 27.62 38.42 20.46
C ASN A 464 27.40 37.21 21.41
N GLU A 465 26.62 37.35 22.49
CA GLU A 465 26.50 36.33 23.55
C GLU A 465 25.09 35.73 23.73
N VAL A 466 24.06 36.21 23.01
CA VAL A 466 22.70 35.62 23.08
C VAL A 466 22.17 35.28 21.68
N THR A 467 22.39 34.04 21.27
CA THR A 467 21.78 33.51 20.05
C THR A 467 20.35 33.07 20.35
N VAL A 468 19.36 33.90 20.03
CA VAL A 468 17.96 33.47 19.95
C VAL A 468 17.80 32.65 18.68
N LEU A 469 17.75 31.32 18.81
CA LEU A 469 17.55 30.44 17.66
C LEU A 469 16.04 30.29 17.44
N PHE A 470 15.56 30.81 16.31
CA PHE A 470 14.22 30.49 15.81
C PHE A 470 14.30 29.10 15.17
N MET A 471 13.69 28.10 15.78
CA MET A 471 13.45 26.81 15.14
C MET A 471 12.08 26.86 14.45
N LEU A 472 12.09 27.04 13.13
CA LEU A 472 10.96 26.69 12.28
C LEU A 472 10.83 25.16 12.28
N GLN A 473 9.84 24.62 12.98
CA GLN A 473 9.44 23.24 12.75
C GLN A 473 8.44 23.26 11.60
N GLU A 474 8.90 22.83 10.42
CA GLU A 474 8.01 22.58 9.29
C GLU A 474 6.81 21.72 9.74
N GLY A 475 5.62 22.01 9.22
CA GLY A 475 4.44 21.21 9.49
C GLY A 475 4.67 19.75 9.10
N TYR A 476 3.98 18.83 9.77
CA TYR A 476 4.09 17.41 9.49
C TYR A 476 3.55 17.09 8.10
N ALA A 477 4.23 16.21 7.36
CA ALA A 477 3.67 15.62 6.16
C ALA A 477 2.42 14.82 6.56
N ALA A 478 1.31 15.02 5.86
CA ALA A 478 0.08 14.28 6.13
C ALA A 478 -0.77 14.11 4.88
N SER A 479 -1.27 12.89 4.67
CA SER A 479 -2.22 12.55 3.61
C SER A 479 -3.30 11.61 4.12
N ARG A 480 -4.39 11.48 3.35
CA ARG A 480 -5.43 10.49 3.64
C ARG A 480 -4.98 9.12 3.19
N SER A 481 -5.30 8.09 3.98
CA SER A 481 -5.07 6.71 3.55
C SER A 481 -6.05 6.31 2.43
N HIS A 482 -5.54 5.71 1.36
CA HIS A 482 -6.33 5.02 0.33
C HIS A 482 -6.77 3.62 0.80
N ILE A 483 -6.13 3.09 1.85
CA ILE A 483 -6.31 1.71 2.34
C ILE A 483 -7.43 1.62 3.38
N ALA A 484 -7.58 2.65 4.22
CA ALA A 484 -8.56 2.66 5.30
C ALA A 484 -9.36 3.95 5.35
N HIS A 485 -10.66 3.81 5.63
CA HIS A 485 -11.51 4.95 5.96
C HIS A 485 -11.10 5.54 7.31
N ASN A 486 -11.23 6.86 7.43
CA ASN A 486 -10.91 7.59 8.66
C ASN A 486 -9.48 7.37 9.19
N ALA A 487 -8.52 7.28 8.26
CA ALA A 487 -7.12 7.11 8.56
C ALA A 487 -6.24 8.10 7.80
N ILE A 488 -5.14 8.48 8.43
CA ILE A 488 -4.12 9.39 7.88
C ILE A 488 -2.77 8.70 7.84
N LYS A 489 -1.93 9.05 6.86
CA LYS A 489 -0.49 8.79 6.90
C LYS A 489 0.21 10.08 7.29
N THR A 490 1.15 10.02 8.22
CA THR A 490 1.90 11.20 8.66
C THR A 490 3.22 10.80 9.28
N ASP A 491 4.22 11.66 9.14
CA ASP A 491 5.50 11.60 9.86
C ASP A 491 5.38 12.11 11.32
N CYS A 492 4.20 12.59 11.72
CA CYS A 492 3.91 12.95 13.10
C CYS A 492 3.84 11.70 14.00
N PRO A 493 4.63 11.64 15.08
CA PRO A 493 4.57 10.52 16.00
C PRO A 493 3.19 10.49 16.70
N MET A 494 2.77 9.31 17.16
CA MET A 494 1.47 9.12 17.84
C MET A 494 1.25 10.13 18.99
N ALA A 495 2.27 10.43 19.77
CA ALA A 495 2.20 11.44 20.84
C ALA A 495 1.89 12.85 20.30
N GLY A 496 2.41 13.22 19.13
CA GLY A 496 2.08 14.46 18.43
C GLY A 496 0.63 14.49 17.98
N CYS A 497 0.15 13.42 17.35
CA CYS A 497 -1.26 13.28 16.94
C CYS A 497 -2.23 13.42 18.13
N ILE A 498 -1.92 12.80 19.27
CA ILE A 498 -2.73 12.90 20.50
C ILE A 498 -2.78 14.35 21.01
N ARG A 499 -1.64 15.06 21.05
CA ARG A 499 -1.61 16.47 21.47
C ARG A 499 -2.45 17.36 20.55
N ILE A 500 -2.35 17.16 19.24
CA ILE A 500 -3.14 17.90 18.26
C ILE A 500 -4.63 17.63 18.46
N ALA A 501 -5.03 16.36 18.64
CA ALA A 501 -6.42 16.00 18.89
C ALA A 501 -6.98 16.66 20.16
N LYS A 502 -6.23 16.65 21.27
CA LYS A 502 -6.62 17.36 22.50
C LYS A 502 -6.80 18.86 22.29
N LYS A 503 -5.85 19.49 21.58
CA LYS A 503 -5.92 20.92 21.27
C LYS A 503 -7.14 21.28 20.42
N ILE A 504 -7.52 20.45 19.45
CA ILE A 504 -8.72 20.65 18.62
C ILE A 504 -9.99 20.68 19.49
N HIS A 505 -10.02 19.90 20.59
CA HIS A 505 -11.15 19.82 21.51
C HIS A 505 -11.03 20.73 22.74
N GLY A 506 -9.97 21.54 22.84
CA GLY A 506 -9.75 22.44 23.98
C GLY A 506 -9.43 21.73 25.30
N CYS A 507 -8.83 20.52 25.23
CA CYS A 507 -8.44 19.71 26.39
C CYS A 507 -6.96 19.81 26.74
#